data_AF-A0A502EYS7-F1
#
_entry.id   AF-A0A502EYS7-F1
#
_cell.length_a   1.000
_cell.length_b   1.000
_cell.length_c   1.000
_cell.angle_alpha   90.00
_cell.angle_beta   90.00
_cell.angle_gamma   90.00
#
_symmetry.space_group_name_H-M   'P 1'
#
loop_
_entity.id
_entity.type
_entity.pdbx_description
1 polymer ?
#
loop_
_entity_poly.entity_id
_entity_poly.type
_entity_poly.pdbx_seq_one_letter_code
_entity_poly.pdbx_strand_id
1 'polypeptide(L)'
;MKKILFLLITGLTVSVSHSQEVSDAIRYAQDNITGTARFRAMSGAFGAVGGDLSAITVNPAGSAIFSNNQVGITFSNQATKNNSNYFGTQTSDKDNSFILNQAGGVFVFHDHSPNNSWKKIVIGATYENTKNFDNSVFSAGTNPNSIDSYFLEFANHGNGGAPVPVGLINNDSYTYTYRNLGSDLPNGQYPNLSGYNAQQAYLGYQGKIIGYDNATNSYTTRVPAGGSYYQDNIISESGYNSKVSFNIATSYKDRIYFGANLNVHVLDYRRSTSFFESNINPLTATETISRATFNNNLYTYGNGFSFQLGAIAKVTEAFRLGLAYESNTWYDLYDETSQSLFTDRQAINQPEQYADVAPDVVNIYEPYTLQTPGKTTFSAAYVFGKSGLISVDYSIKDYGNTKYKPTNDPGFRGVNNQISNQLTSNGELRVGAEYKIKQLSLRGGYRFEGSPYKNGTTIGDLNSYSGGLGYNFGATKVDLAYSYLERKSNPGFFDIGFTDGPNITSKLNNVSLTLLFEL
;
A
#
# COMPACT_ATOMS: atom_id res chain seq x y z
N MET A 1 46.70 -16.34 17.81
CA MET A 1 46.73 -15.51 19.03
C MET A 1 47.15 -14.10 18.59
N LYS A 2 46.42 -13.01 18.70
CA LYS A 2 45.24 -12.60 19.49
C LYS A 2 44.56 -11.46 18.72
N LYS A 3 43.22 -11.54 18.66
CA LYS A 3 42.24 -10.46 18.77
C LYS A 3 42.75 -9.02 18.52
N ILE A 4 42.41 -8.45 17.36
CA ILE A 4 41.98 -7.05 17.26
C ILE A 4 40.67 -7.06 16.47
N LEU A 5 39.62 -7.49 17.17
CA LEU A 5 38.22 -7.31 16.84
C LEU A 5 37.65 -6.55 18.05
N PHE A 6 36.75 -5.61 17.79
CA PHE A 6 36.11 -4.66 18.73
C PHE A 6 36.90 -3.41 19.09
N LEU A 7 36.69 -2.33 18.32
CA LEU A 7 36.38 -0.99 18.85
C LEU A 7 36.18 0.00 17.69
N LEU A 8 34.92 0.14 17.24
CA LEU A 8 34.27 1.38 16.75
C LEU A 8 32.93 1.03 16.06
N ILE A 9 32.03 0.38 16.82
CA ILE A 9 30.58 0.43 16.55
C ILE A 9 29.94 0.96 17.85
N THR A 10 30.23 2.22 18.15
CA THR A 10 29.52 3.00 19.16
C THR A 10 29.62 4.46 18.73
N GLY A 11 28.48 5.03 18.35
CA GLY A 11 28.30 6.48 18.30
C GLY A 11 28.33 7.10 16.91
N LEU A 12 27.46 6.66 16.01
CA LEU A 12 26.86 7.48 14.94
C LEU A 12 25.52 6.82 14.55
N THR A 13 24.60 6.71 15.51
CA THR A 13 23.17 6.58 15.16
C THR A 13 22.74 7.99 14.79
N VAL A 14 22.92 8.35 13.52
CA VAL A 14 22.31 9.54 12.95
C VAL A 14 20.84 9.19 12.80
N SER A 15 19.98 9.63 13.72
CA SER A 15 18.54 9.54 13.53
C SER A 15 18.14 10.56 12.47
N VAL A 16 18.16 10.16 11.20
CA VAL A 16 17.48 10.90 10.14
C VAL A 16 16.01 10.50 10.19
N SER A 17 15.22 11.19 11.03
CA SER A 17 13.80 10.90 11.15
C SER A 17 13.05 11.31 9.88
N HIS A 18 12.13 10.43 9.49
CA HIS A 18 11.67 10.22 8.13
C HIS A 18 10.23 10.72 7.88
N SER A 19 9.78 10.64 6.63
CA SER A 19 8.42 10.98 6.19
C SER A 19 7.42 9.82 6.22
N GLN A 20 7.73 8.66 6.82
CA GLN A 20 6.82 7.50 6.73
C GLN A 20 5.60 7.63 7.63
N GLU A 21 4.47 7.23 7.09
CA GLU A 21 3.17 7.32 7.76
C GLU A 21 2.53 5.94 7.99
N VAL A 22 1.50 5.91 8.83
CA VAL A 22 0.59 4.75 8.95
C VAL A 22 -0.02 4.39 7.58
N SER A 23 -0.30 5.41 6.75
CA SER A 23 -0.91 5.25 5.43
C SER A 23 -0.01 4.44 4.47
N ASP A 24 1.30 4.68 4.49
CA ASP A 24 2.29 3.98 3.67
C ASP A 24 2.43 2.51 4.12
N ALA A 25 2.52 2.27 5.42
CA ALA A 25 2.57 0.92 6.00
C ALA A 25 1.39 0.07 5.54
N ILE A 26 0.17 0.63 5.56
CA ILE A 26 -1.03 -0.05 5.07
C ILE A 26 -1.02 -0.21 3.55
N ARG A 27 -0.54 0.78 2.80
CA ARG A 27 -0.44 0.71 1.33
C ARG A 27 0.35 -0.51 0.89
N TYR A 28 1.46 -0.82 1.55
CA TYR A 28 2.32 -1.96 1.21
C TYR A 28 1.90 -3.28 1.88
N ALA A 29 1.09 -3.23 2.94
CA ALA A 29 0.56 -4.42 3.62
C ALA A 29 -0.74 -4.96 3.02
N GLN A 30 -1.42 -4.24 2.13
CA GLN A 30 -2.65 -4.69 1.49
C GLN A 30 -2.41 -5.26 0.10
N ASP A 31 -2.98 -6.45 -0.16
CA ASP A 31 -2.93 -7.12 -1.45
C ASP A 31 -4.32 -7.13 -2.11
N ASN A 32 -4.34 -7.12 -3.45
CA ASN A 32 -5.54 -7.37 -4.22
C ASN A 32 -5.65 -8.86 -4.59
N ILE A 33 -6.86 -9.31 -4.96
CA ILE A 33 -7.00 -10.61 -5.63
C ILE A 33 -6.39 -10.46 -7.02
N THR A 34 -5.19 -11.00 -7.19
CA THR A 34 -4.52 -11.15 -8.49
C THR A 34 -4.21 -12.62 -8.74
N GLY A 35 -3.98 -12.98 -10.01
CA GLY A 35 -3.94 -14.39 -10.41
C GLY A 35 -4.82 -14.76 -11.61
N THR A 36 -4.94 -16.06 -11.89
CA THR A 36 -5.68 -16.58 -13.06
C THR A 36 -7.12 -16.09 -13.12
N ALA A 37 -7.69 -16.02 -14.31
CA ALA A 37 -9.09 -15.70 -14.52
C ALA A 37 -10.00 -16.69 -13.80
N ARG A 38 -9.67 -17.99 -13.79
CA ARG A 38 -10.39 -19.00 -13.00
C ARG A 38 -10.39 -18.67 -11.50
N PHE A 39 -9.22 -18.35 -10.95
CA PHE A 39 -9.06 -17.96 -9.55
C PHE A 39 -9.86 -16.70 -9.21
N ARG A 40 -9.72 -15.66 -10.03
CA ARG A 40 -10.39 -14.38 -9.86
C ARG A 40 -11.91 -14.50 -9.97
N ALA A 41 -12.43 -15.31 -10.90
CA ALA A 41 -13.86 -15.52 -11.08
C ALA A 41 -14.54 -16.09 -9.83
N MET A 42 -13.80 -16.82 -8.99
CA MET A 42 -14.26 -17.35 -7.71
C MET A 42 -13.82 -16.49 -6.51
N SER A 43 -13.46 -15.23 -6.74
CA SER A 43 -12.98 -14.30 -5.70
C SER A 43 -11.80 -14.85 -4.88
N GLY A 44 -10.96 -15.70 -5.50
CA GLY A 44 -9.77 -16.26 -4.87
C GLY A 44 -10.01 -17.31 -3.79
N ALA A 45 -11.23 -17.85 -3.64
CA ALA A 45 -11.57 -18.89 -2.66
C ALA A 45 -10.98 -20.26 -3.03
N PHE A 46 -9.65 -20.41 -2.98
CA PHE A 46 -8.92 -21.57 -3.49
C PHE A 46 -8.09 -22.31 -2.44
N GLY A 47 -8.11 -21.88 -1.17
CA GLY A 47 -7.22 -22.44 -0.14
C GLY A 47 -7.42 -23.93 0.17
N ALA A 48 -8.61 -24.50 -0.07
CA ALA A 48 -8.86 -25.95 0.00
C ALA A 48 -9.08 -26.60 -1.39
N VAL A 49 -9.26 -25.80 -2.44
CA VAL A 49 -9.50 -26.29 -3.82
C VAL A 49 -8.18 -26.73 -4.45
N GLY A 50 -7.15 -25.88 -4.41
CA GLY A 50 -5.86 -26.12 -5.07
C GLY A 50 -5.96 -26.24 -6.59
N GLY A 51 -4.90 -26.76 -7.23
CA GLY A 51 -4.92 -27.13 -8.65
C GLY A 51 -5.16 -25.95 -9.60
N ASP A 52 -4.66 -24.78 -9.21
CA ASP A 52 -4.62 -23.55 -9.99
C ASP A 52 -3.32 -22.81 -9.63
N LEU A 53 -2.68 -22.12 -10.59
CA LEU A 53 -1.37 -21.47 -10.35
C LEU A 53 -1.49 -20.43 -9.22
N SER A 54 -2.61 -19.72 -9.13
CA SER A 54 -2.86 -18.75 -8.05
C SER A 54 -3.24 -19.38 -6.72
N ALA A 55 -3.68 -20.64 -6.72
CA ALA A 55 -3.94 -21.34 -5.46
C ALA A 55 -2.64 -21.58 -4.69
N ILE A 56 -1.50 -21.68 -5.38
CA ILE A 56 -0.17 -21.89 -4.79
C ILE A 56 0.17 -20.76 -3.81
N THR A 57 -0.22 -19.52 -4.11
CA THR A 57 0.08 -18.34 -3.29
C THR A 57 -0.95 -18.10 -2.18
N VAL A 58 -2.10 -18.79 -2.21
CA VAL A 58 -3.08 -18.81 -1.10
C VAL A 58 -2.80 -19.95 -0.13
N ASN A 59 -2.55 -21.15 -0.65
CA ASN A 59 -2.17 -22.33 0.12
C ASN A 59 -1.12 -23.13 -0.68
N PRO A 60 0.15 -23.13 -0.24
CA PRO A 60 1.24 -23.84 -0.94
C PRO A 60 0.99 -25.33 -1.19
N ALA A 61 0.20 -26.01 -0.35
CA ALA A 61 -0.16 -27.42 -0.56
C ALA A 61 -1.09 -27.61 -1.77
N GLY A 62 -1.74 -26.54 -2.25
CA GLY A 62 -2.61 -26.54 -3.40
C GLY A 62 -1.93 -26.97 -4.70
N SER A 63 -0.60 -26.83 -4.81
CA SER A 63 0.14 -27.34 -5.97
C SER A 63 0.17 -28.87 -6.02
N ALA A 64 0.17 -29.55 -4.87
CA ALA A 64 0.05 -31.00 -4.83
C ALA A 64 -1.36 -31.50 -5.21
N ILE A 65 -2.30 -30.63 -5.57
CA ILE A 65 -3.56 -31.04 -6.20
C ILE A 65 -3.42 -31.20 -7.72
N PHE A 66 -2.44 -30.57 -8.37
CA PHE A 66 -2.21 -30.76 -9.81
C PHE A 66 -1.96 -32.24 -10.14
N SER A 67 -2.58 -32.68 -11.24
CA SER A 67 -2.39 -34.03 -11.80
C SER A 67 -1.36 -34.05 -12.92
N ASN A 68 -1.20 -32.94 -13.64
CA ASN A 68 -0.33 -32.82 -14.81
C ASN A 68 0.57 -31.60 -14.65
N ASN A 69 1.62 -31.54 -15.46
CA ASN A 69 2.44 -30.36 -15.60
C ASN A 69 1.62 -29.24 -16.25
N GLN A 70 1.74 -28.01 -15.76
CA GLN A 70 1.02 -26.88 -16.34
C GLN A 70 1.89 -25.64 -16.40
N VAL A 71 1.68 -24.84 -17.44
CA VAL A 71 2.24 -23.49 -17.58
C VAL A 71 1.11 -22.56 -17.95
N GLY A 72 1.11 -21.36 -17.38
CA GLY A 72 0.05 -20.40 -17.64
C GLY A 72 0.53 -18.96 -17.56
N ILE A 73 -0.19 -18.11 -18.30
CA ILE A 73 -0.02 -16.67 -18.31
C ILE A 73 -1.37 -15.99 -18.24
N THR A 74 -1.45 -14.90 -17.49
CA THR A 74 -2.67 -14.13 -17.29
C THR A 74 -2.38 -12.65 -17.50
N PHE A 75 -3.10 -12.05 -18.45
CA PHE A 75 -3.13 -10.60 -18.63
C PHE A 75 -4.38 -10.03 -17.99
N SER A 76 -4.33 -8.78 -17.55
CA SER A 76 -5.50 -8.11 -17.01
C SER A 76 -5.55 -6.65 -17.42
N ASN A 77 -6.77 -6.16 -17.65
CA ASN A 77 -7.06 -4.76 -17.76
C ASN A 77 -7.79 -4.31 -16.49
N GLN A 78 -7.22 -3.32 -15.81
CA GLN A 78 -7.72 -2.76 -14.56
C GLN A 78 -8.17 -1.32 -14.81
N ALA A 79 -9.43 -1.02 -14.51
CA ALA A 79 -9.99 0.31 -14.58
C ALA A 79 -10.45 0.75 -13.18
N THR A 80 -9.73 1.69 -12.59
CA THR A 80 -10.04 2.28 -11.29
C THR A 80 -10.81 3.57 -11.51
N LYS A 81 -11.93 3.75 -10.82
CA LYS A 81 -12.71 4.99 -10.80
C LYS A 81 -12.83 5.48 -9.36
N ASN A 82 -12.38 6.69 -9.11
CA ASN A 82 -12.50 7.33 -7.80
C ASN A 82 -13.56 8.42 -7.90
N ASN A 83 -14.63 8.32 -7.10
CA ASN A 83 -15.56 9.42 -6.89
C ASN A 83 -15.22 10.06 -5.54
N SER A 84 -14.94 11.36 -5.54
CA SER A 84 -14.60 12.11 -4.35
C SER A 84 -15.72 13.09 -4.00
N ASN A 85 -15.96 13.27 -2.71
CA ASN A 85 -16.82 14.32 -2.16
C ASN A 85 -16.06 15.06 -1.08
N TYR A 86 -15.77 16.34 -1.31
CA TYR A 86 -15.06 17.20 -0.39
C TYR A 86 -15.90 18.46 -0.13
N PHE A 87 -16.37 18.62 1.10
CA PHE A 87 -17.27 19.71 1.51
C PHE A 87 -18.49 19.92 0.59
N GLY A 88 -19.07 18.82 0.05
CA GLY A 88 -20.26 18.83 -0.78
C GLY A 88 -19.99 18.89 -2.29
N THR A 89 -18.78 19.24 -2.70
CA THR A 89 -18.37 19.24 -4.11
C THR A 89 -17.98 17.82 -4.52
N GLN A 90 -18.56 17.35 -5.63
CA GLN A 90 -18.33 16.01 -6.16
C GLN A 90 -17.41 16.06 -7.38
N THR A 91 -16.39 15.21 -7.39
CA THR A 91 -15.44 15.04 -8.50
C THR A 91 -15.28 13.55 -8.82
N SER A 92 -14.76 13.25 -10.01
CA SER A 92 -14.47 11.87 -10.40
C SER A 92 -13.28 11.79 -11.34
N ASP A 93 -12.40 10.83 -11.07
CA ASP A 93 -11.31 10.43 -11.95
C ASP A 93 -11.36 8.95 -12.30
N LYS A 94 -10.68 8.60 -13.38
CA LYS A 94 -10.57 7.24 -13.87
C LYS A 94 -9.19 6.98 -14.46
N ASP A 95 -8.59 5.86 -14.06
CA ASP A 95 -7.41 5.30 -14.69
C ASP A 95 -7.66 3.93 -15.28
N ASN A 96 -6.79 3.55 -16.21
CA ASN A 96 -6.83 2.27 -16.87
C ASN A 96 -5.43 1.73 -17.17
N SER A 97 -5.12 0.56 -16.62
CA SER A 97 -3.83 -0.11 -16.81
C SER A 97 -4.02 -1.46 -17.47
N PHE A 98 -3.12 -1.81 -18.40
CA PHE A 98 -3.01 -3.17 -18.94
C PHE A 98 -1.74 -3.80 -18.39
N ILE A 99 -1.89 -4.90 -17.64
CA ILE A 99 -0.80 -5.50 -16.86
C ILE A 99 -0.63 -6.99 -17.17
N LEU A 100 0.61 -7.45 -17.07
CA LEU A 100 0.89 -8.86 -16.84
C LEU A 100 0.53 -9.16 -15.37
N ASN A 101 -0.57 -9.86 -15.16
CA ASN A 101 -1.12 -10.09 -13.84
C ASN A 101 -0.51 -11.34 -13.18
N GLN A 102 -0.25 -12.40 -13.95
CA GLN A 102 0.43 -13.60 -13.45
C GLN A 102 1.12 -14.37 -14.57
N ALA A 103 2.24 -15.02 -14.28
CA ALA A 103 2.83 -16.06 -15.10
C ALA A 103 3.46 -17.14 -14.21
N GLY A 104 3.44 -18.40 -14.63
CA GLY A 104 4.07 -19.45 -13.84
C GLY A 104 3.92 -20.85 -14.41
N GLY A 105 4.52 -21.80 -13.72
CA GLY A 105 4.45 -23.20 -14.08
C GLY A 105 4.59 -24.12 -12.87
N VAL A 106 4.09 -25.33 -13.03
CA VAL A 106 4.10 -26.39 -12.03
C VAL A 106 4.48 -27.71 -12.69
N PHE A 107 5.35 -28.46 -12.03
CA PHE A 107 5.87 -29.75 -12.47
C PHE A 107 5.58 -30.81 -11.41
N VAL A 108 4.93 -31.89 -11.83
CA VAL A 108 4.40 -32.94 -10.97
C VAL A 108 5.19 -34.23 -11.21
N PHE A 109 5.82 -34.73 -10.16
CA PHE A 109 6.60 -35.97 -10.18
C PHE A 109 5.87 -37.03 -9.35
N HIS A 110 5.33 -38.05 -10.02
CA HIS A 110 4.59 -39.13 -9.38
C HIS A 110 5.50 -40.27 -8.91
N ASP A 111 5.24 -40.77 -7.70
CA ASP A 111 5.80 -42.03 -7.22
C ASP A 111 4.87 -43.18 -7.60
N HIS A 112 5.40 -44.16 -8.35
CA HIS A 112 4.63 -45.29 -8.87
C HIS A 112 4.74 -46.54 -7.99
N SER A 113 5.44 -46.46 -6.85
CA SER A 113 5.65 -47.58 -5.94
C SER A 113 4.37 -47.86 -5.13
N PRO A 114 3.78 -49.06 -5.19
CA PRO A 114 2.52 -49.37 -4.49
C PRO A 114 2.61 -49.16 -2.97
N ASN A 115 3.76 -49.49 -2.39
CA ASN A 115 3.99 -49.46 -0.95
C ASN A 115 4.40 -48.08 -0.41
N ASN A 116 4.72 -47.11 -1.27
CA ASN A 116 5.08 -45.78 -0.79
C ASN A 116 3.81 -45.01 -0.40
N SER A 117 3.80 -44.46 0.82
CA SER A 117 2.69 -43.60 1.26
C SER A 117 2.80 -42.19 0.69
N TRP A 118 3.98 -41.73 0.30
CA TRP A 118 4.15 -40.46 -0.41
C TRP A 118 3.92 -40.67 -1.90
N LYS A 119 2.94 -39.99 -2.49
CA LYS A 119 2.46 -40.30 -3.84
C LYS A 119 2.99 -39.38 -4.93
N LYS A 120 3.45 -38.19 -4.56
CA LYS A 120 4.09 -37.25 -5.50
C LYS A 120 4.83 -36.12 -4.79
N ILE A 121 5.77 -35.54 -5.52
CA ILE A 121 6.41 -34.28 -5.22
C ILE A 121 6.06 -33.31 -6.35
N VAL A 122 5.79 -32.07 -5.99
CA VAL A 122 5.47 -31.00 -6.93
C VAL A 122 6.42 -29.85 -6.68
N ILE A 123 6.96 -29.29 -7.74
CA ILE A 123 7.72 -28.04 -7.70
C ILE A 123 7.07 -27.04 -8.64
N GLY A 124 7.14 -25.76 -8.30
CA GLY A 124 6.57 -24.72 -9.15
C GLY A 124 7.20 -23.36 -8.90
N ALA A 125 6.97 -22.46 -9.84
CA ALA A 125 7.34 -21.06 -9.71
C ALA A 125 6.21 -20.20 -10.28
N THR A 126 5.84 -19.13 -9.57
CA THR A 126 4.79 -18.20 -9.99
C THR A 126 5.20 -16.76 -9.74
N TYR A 127 5.06 -15.92 -10.75
CA TYR A 127 5.09 -14.47 -10.66
C TYR A 127 3.66 -13.93 -10.58
N GLU A 128 3.39 -13.02 -9.64
CA GLU A 128 2.13 -12.30 -9.49
C GLU A 128 2.40 -10.81 -9.29
N ASN A 129 1.68 -9.94 -10.01
CA ASN A 129 1.56 -8.53 -9.63
C ASN A 129 0.50 -8.47 -8.51
N THR A 130 0.91 -8.34 -7.24
CA THR A 130 0.00 -8.38 -6.07
C THR A 130 -0.75 -7.07 -5.90
N LYS A 131 -0.18 -5.97 -6.38
CA LYS A 131 -0.81 -4.65 -6.37
C LYS A 131 -0.29 -3.78 -7.51
N ASN A 132 -1.22 -3.28 -8.32
CA ASN A 132 -0.98 -2.18 -9.25
C ASN A 132 -1.27 -0.87 -8.52
N PHE A 133 -0.33 0.08 -8.55
CA PHE A 133 -0.49 1.37 -7.88
C PHE A 133 -1.01 2.48 -8.79
N ASP A 134 -1.13 2.24 -10.10
CA ASP A 134 -1.68 3.22 -11.05
C ASP A 134 -3.07 3.71 -10.60
N ASN A 135 -3.14 4.99 -10.23
CA ASN A 135 -4.32 5.58 -9.64
C ASN A 135 -4.24 7.12 -9.64
N SER A 136 -5.37 7.77 -9.84
CA SER A 136 -5.49 9.23 -9.82
C SER A 136 -6.74 9.64 -9.04
N VAL A 137 -6.58 10.64 -8.20
CA VAL A 137 -7.63 11.18 -7.35
C VAL A 137 -7.57 12.70 -7.37
N PHE A 138 -8.61 13.32 -7.91
CA PHE A 138 -8.89 14.73 -7.79
C PHE A 138 -10.00 14.97 -6.78
N SER A 139 -9.76 15.89 -5.85
CA SER A 139 -10.75 16.36 -4.87
C SER A 139 -10.72 17.88 -4.84
N ALA A 140 -11.90 18.51 -4.81
CA ALA A 140 -12.02 19.97 -4.75
C ALA A 140 -13.21 20.37 -3.89
N GLY A 141 -13.16 21.51 -3.22
CA GLY A 141 -14.21 21.99 -2.32
C GLY A 141 -13.78 23.19 -1.50
N THR A 142 -14.68 23.73 -0.68
CA THR A 142 -14.39 24.89 0.20
C THR A 142 -14.40 24.44 1.66
N ASN A 143 -13.24 24.53 2.31
CA ASN A 143 -13.02 24.11 3.69
C ASN A 143 -12.92 25.34 4.61
N PRO A 144 -13.47 25.31 5.84
CA PRO A 144 -13.20 26.31 6.87
C PRO A 144 -11.78 26.34 7.45
N ASN A 145 -10.98 25.29 7.25
CA ASN A 145 -9.61 25.17 7.75
C ASN A 145 -8.59 25.33 6.61
N SER A 146 -7.45 25.95 6.91
CA SER A 146 -6.38 26.21 5.95
C SER A 146 -5.20 25.23 6.13
N ILE A 147 -4.43 25.05 5.05
CA ILE A 147 -3.12 24.37 5.07
C ILE A 147 -2.11 25.00 6.02
N ASP A 148 -2.29 26.25 6.47
CA ASP A 148 -1.39 26.89 7.44
C ASP A 148 -1.13 26.04 8.69
N SER A 149 -2.15 25.33 9.17
CA SER A 149 -2.09 24.44 10.33
C SER A 149 -1.10 23.27 10.15
N TYR A 150 -0.89 22.78 8.92
CA TYR A 150 0.16 21.82 8.60
C TYR A 150 1.55 22.41 8.89
N PHE A 151 1.85 23.57 8.32
CA PHE A 151 3.16 24.22 8.49
C PHE A 151 3.40 24.72 9.92
N LEU A 152 2.36 25.23 10.58
CA LEU A 152 2.42 25.66 11.98
C LEU A 152 2.76 24.51 12.90
N GLU A 153 2.20 23.32 12.66
CA GLU A 153 2.46 22.16 13.50
C GLU A 153 3.93 21.75 13.45
N PHE A 154 4.51 21.65 12.24
CA PHE A 154 5.95 21.40 12.10
C PHE A 154 6.81 22.52 12.68
N ALA A 155 6.42 23.78 12.49
CA ALA A 155 7.22 24.90 12.95
C ALA A 155 7.17 25.11 14.47
N ASN A 156 6.04 24.87 15.13
CA ASN A 156 5.88 25.07 16.57
C ASN A 156 6.19 23.81 17.41
N HIS A 157 6.07 22.61 16.84
CA HIS A 157 6.25 21.35 17.58
C HIS A 157 7.33 20.44 17.00
N GLY A 158 7.94 20.79 15.86
CA GLY A 158 8.89 19.93 15.14
C GLY A 158 10.21 19.63 15.86
N ASN A 159 10.54 20.36 16.93
CA ASN A 159 11.73 20.14 17.76
C ASN A 159 11.36 19.47 19.10
N GLY A 160 10.73 18.30 19.04
CA GLY A 160 10.29 17.56 20.24
C GLY A 160 9.22 18.27 21.06
N GLY A 161 8.28 18.96 20.39
CA GLY A 161 7.24 19.77 21.01
C GLY A 161 7.61 21.24 21.23
N ALA A 162 8.85 21.65 20.89
CA ALA A 162 9.28 23.04 20.89
C ALA A 162 9.34 23.62 19.47
N PRO A 163 9.32 24.97 19.32
CA PRO A 163 9.46 25.61 18.03
C PRO A 163 10.81 25.35 17.36
N VAL A 164 10.78 25.23 16.03
CA VAL A 164 11.98 25.17 15.18
C VAL A 164 12.73 26.50 15.32
N PRO A 165 14.03 26.49 15.64
CA PRO A 165 14.80 27.72 15.77
C PRO A 165 14.79 28.55 14.48
N VAL A 166 14.24 29.76 14.53
CA VAL A 166 14.07 30.61 13.34
C VAL A 166 15.39 30.89 12.62
N GLY A 167 16.50 30.98 13.36
CA GLY A 167 17.84 31.17 12.78
C GLY A 167 18.32 30.04 11.87
N LEU A 168 17.73 28.84 11.95
CA LEU A 168 18.04 27.73 11.04
C LEU A 168 17.33 27.86 9.69
N ILE A 169 16.15 28.47 9.69
CA ILE A 169 15.25 28.50 8.52
C ILE A 169 15.14 29.88 7.87
N ASN A 170 15.61 30.93 8.54
CA ASN A 170 15.63 32.30 8.07
C ASN A 170 16.86 32.57 7.18
N ASN A 171 16.89 31.96 6.00
CA ASN A 171 17.97 32.12 5.01
C ASN A 171 17.45 32.05 3.57
N ASP A 172 17.82 33.04 2.76
CA ASP A 172 17.34 33.24 1.38
C ASP A 172 17.90 32.23 0.36
N SER A 173 18.92 31.43 0.70
CA SER A 173 19.41 30.37 -0.20
C SER A 173 18.54 29.11 -0.08
N TYR A 174 17.54 28.99 -0.96
CA TYR A 174 16.57 27.87 -0.98
C TYR A 174 17.24 26.50 -1.06
N THR A 175 17.99 26.23 -2.13
CA THR A 175 18.62 24.93 -2.35
C THR A 175 19.61 24.56 -1.24
N TYR A 176 20.51 25.47 -0.86
CA TYR A 176 21.55 25.16 0.12
C TYR A 176 20.98 24.94 1.52
N THR A 177 20.11 25.84 1.99
CA THR A 177 19.51 25.73 3.33
C THR A 177 18.63 24.49 3.41
N TYR A 178 17.74 24.29 2.44
CA TYR A 178 16.84 23.14 2.42
C TYR A 178 17.61 21.81 2.40
N ARG A 179 18.65 21.70 1.56
CA ARG A 179 19.51 20.50 1.52
C ARG A 179 20.17 20.27 2.87
N ASN A 180 20.82 21.28 3.44
CA ASN A 180 21.49 21.14 4.74
C ASN A 180 20.51 20.79 5.86
N LEU A 181 19.26 21.29 5.81
CA LEU A 181 18.24 20.89 6.77
C LEU A 181 17.92 19.38 6.67
N GLY A 182 17.92 18.84 5.45
CA GLY A 182 17.67 17.42 5.20
C GLY A 182 18.87 16.49 5.48
N SER A 183 20.10 16.93 5.15
CA SER A 183 21.31 16.08 5.20
C SER A 183 22.24 16.36 6.39
N ASP A 184 22.32 17.62 6.84
CA ASP A 184 23.43 18.14 7.65
C ASP A 184 22.97 18.86 8.93
N LEU A 185 21.69 18.78 9.32
CA LEU A 185 21.25 19.33 10.61
C LEU A 185 22.16 18.75 11.69
N PRO A 186 22.89 19.59 12.45
CA PRO A 186 23.84 19.11 13.41
C PRO A 186 23.03 18.44 14.51
N ASN A 187 22.97 17.11 14.42
CA ASN A 187 22.26 16.18 15.28
C ASN A 187 22.68 16.28 16.77
N GLY A 188 23.60 17.21 17.10
CA GLY A 188 24.06 17.55 18.43
C GLY A 188 23.51 18.85 19.03
N GLN A 189 23.06 19.85 18.24
CA GLN A 189 22.52 21.10 18.81
C GLN A 189 21.01 21.00 19.06
N TYR A 190 20.28 20.32 18.17
CA TYR A 190 18.83 20.14 18.26
C TYR A 190 18.50 18.64 18.12
N PRO A 191 18.78 17.81 19.14
CA PRO A 191 18.67 16.36 19.05
C PRO A 191 17.22 15.84 18.85
N ASN A 192 16.22 16.71 19.03
CA ASN A 192 14.81 16.39 18.86
C ASN A 192 14.21 16.98 17.57
N LEU A 193 15.01 17.66 16.73
CA LEU A 193 14.57 18.25 15.47
C LEU A 193 15.03 17.36 14.31
N SER A 194 14.08 16.68 13.67
CA SER A 194 14.36 15.93 12.44
C SER A 194 14.56 16.86 11.25
N GLY A 195 15.34 16.42 10.25
CA GLY A 195 15.48 17.10 8.97
C GLY A 195 14.17 17.33 8.25
N TYR A 196 13.28 16.33 8.23
CA TYR A 196 11.97 16.46 7.61
C TYR A 196 11.13 17.59 8.27
N ASN A 197 10.99 17.59 9.59
CA ASN A 197 10.26 18.65 10.31
C ASN A 197 10.84 20.04 10.07
N ALA A 198 12.17 20.17 10.06
CA ALA A 198 12.83 21.44 9.80
C ALA A 198 12.59 21.93 8.36
N GLN A 199 12.59 21.01 7.39
CA GLN A 199 12.25 21.29 5.99
C GLN A 199 10.79 21.72 5.83
N GLN A 200 9.83 21.09 6.53
CA GLN A 200 8.43 21.53 6.49
C GLN A 200 8.27 22.94 7.08
N ALA A 201 8.88 23.21 8.24
CA ALA A 201 8.89 24.55 8.83
C ALA A 201 9.56 25.58 7.91
N TYR A 202 10.66 25.20 7.24
CA TYR A 202 11.36 26.04 6.26
C TYR A 202 10.48 26.42 5.08
N LEU A 203 9.79 25.44 4.47
CA LEU A 203 8.87 25.68 3.36
C LEU A 203 7.80 26.68 3.78
N GLY A 204 7.11 26.43 4.90
CA GLY A 204 6.07 27.33 5.41
C GLY A 204 6.58 28.75 5.69
N TYR A 205 7.76 28.87 6.31
CA TYR A 205 8.34 30.17 6.67
C TYR A 205 8.84 30.95 5.44
N GLN A 206 9.50 30.28 4.49
CA GLN A 206 9.98 30.94 3.28
C GLN A 206 8.89 31.20 2.25
N GLY A 207 7.88 30.33 2.19
CA GLY A 207 6.64 30.58 1.46
C GLY A 207 5.73 31.59 2.15
N LYS A 208 6.15 32.17 3.28
CA LYS A 208 5.41 33.20 4.02
C LYS A 208 3.99 32.79 4.44
N ILE A 209 3.67 31.49 4.46
CA ILE A 209 2.42 30.98 5.04
C ILE A 209 2.42 31.18 6.55
N ILE A 210 3.59 31.03 7.17
CA ILE A 210 3.81 31.31 8.59
C ILE A 210 4.85 32.42 8.77
N GLY A 211 4.70 33.19 9.85
CA GLY A 211 5.67 34.17 10.33
C GLY A 211 6.19 33.80 11.70
N TYR A 212 7.28 34.43 12.14
CA TYR A 212 7.84 34.23 13.48
C TYR A 212 7.63 35.48 14.34
N ASP A 213 7.09 35.29 15.54
CA ASP A 213 6.96 36.33 16.55
C ASP A 213 8.07 36.20 17.60
N ASN A 214 8.96 37.20 17.64
CA ASN A 214 10.07 37.25 18.59
C ASN A 214 9.63 37.50 20.04
N ALA A 215 8.46 38.11 20.26
CA ALA A 215 7.96 38.41 21.60
C ALA A 215 7.43 37.14 22.29
N THR A 216 6.75 36.28 21.54
CA THR A 216 6.18 35.02 22.05
C THR A 216 7.06 33.81 21.76
N ASN A 217 8.12 33.96 20.96
CA ASN A 217 9.02 32.89 20.53
C ASN A 217 8.25 31.74 19.85
N SER A 218 7.34 32.09 18.95
CA SER A 218 6.43 31.14 18.28
C SER A 218 6.13 31.54 16.84
N TYR A 219 5.70 30.58 16.03
CA TYR A 219 5.22 30.83 14.68
C TYR A 219 3.72 31.12 14.66
N THR A 220 3.31 32.07 13.82
CA THR A 220 1.92 32.50 13.62
C THR A 220 1.53 32.39 12.15
N THR A 221 0.25 32.17 11.88
CA THR A 221 -0.26 32.15 10.50
C THR A 221 -0.21 33.54 9.86
N ARG A 222 -0.01 33.56 8.54
CA ARG A 222 -0.21 34.73 7.65
C ARG A 222 -1.36 34.49 6.67
N VAL A 223 -2.07 33.37 6.81
CA VAL A 223 -3.33 33.14 6.13
C VAL A 223 -4.41 33.99 6.81
N PRO A 224 -5.17 34.80 6.06
CA PRO A 224 -6.18 35.68 6.63
C PRO A 224 -7.34 34.85 7.20
N ALA A 225 -7.79 35.17 8.40
CA ALA A 225 -8.96 34.55 9.00
C ALA A 225 -10.22 34.82 8.16
N GLY A 226 -11.14 33.85 8.10
CA GLY A 226 -12.40 33.98 7.36
C GLY A 226 -13.14 32.67 7.11
N GLY A 227 -12.46 31.52 7.26
CA GLY A 227 -13.11 30.21 7.27
C GLY A 227 -13.72 29.81 5.93
N SER A 228 -13.18 30.30 4.81
CA SER A 228 -13.62 29.96 3.46
C SER A 228 -12.41 29.85 2.53
N TYR A 229 -11.79 28.68 2.55
CA TYR A 229 -10.62 28.37 1.72
C TYR A 229 -11.04 27.39 0.63
N TYR A 230 -11.05 27.84 -0.62
CA TYR A 230 -11.21 26.92 -1.74
C TYR A 230 -9.94 26.11 -1.87
N GLN A 231 -10.09 24.80 -1.94
CA GLN A 231 -8.98 23.86 -2.02
C GLN A 231 -9.24 22.87 -3.14
N ASP A 232 -8.19 22.49 -3.83
CA ASP A 232 -8.16 21.27 -4.60
C ASP A 232 -6.87 20.50 -4.38
N ASN A 233 -6.95 19.19 -4.57
CA ASN A 233 -5.86 18.27 -4.36
C ASN A 233 -5.87 17.22 -5.46
N ILE A 234 -4.73 17.09 -6.13
CA ILE A 234 -4.47 16.06 -7.14
C ILE A 234 -3.47 15.07 -6.56
N ILE A 235 -3.84 13.79 -6.53
CA ILE A 235 -2.94 12.69 -6.20
C ILE A 235 -2.80 11.83 -7.44
N SER A 236 -1.56 11.59 -7.86
CA SER A 236 -1.22 10.69 -8.97
C SER A 236 -0.23 9.64 -8.48
N GLU A 237 -0.60 8.37 -8.61
CA GLU A 237 0.17 7.22 -8.15
C GLU A 237 0.49 6.30 -9.33
N SER A 238 1.66 5.67 -9.29
CA SER A 238 2.05 4.67 -10.28
C SER A 238 3.02 3.65 -9.69
N GLY A 239 3.15 2.50 -10.34
CA GLY A 239 4.10 1.46 -9.96
C GLY A 239 3.41 0.13 -9.61
N TYR A 240 4.15 -0.77 -8.97
CA TYR A 240 3.66 -2.11 -8.64
C TYR A 240 4.29 -2.70 -7.37
N ASN A 241 3.58 -3.68 -6.81
CA ASN A 241 4.15 -4.68 -5.92
C ASN A 241 4.06 -6.04 -6.61
N SER A 242 5.18 -6.72 -6.77
CA SER A 242 5.29 -8.00 -7.45
C SER A 242 5.83 -9.07 -6.51
N LYS A 243 5.32 -10.29 -6.62
CA LYS A 243 5.72 -11.46 -5.83
C LYS A 243 6.14 -12.61 -6.73
N VAL A 244 7.35 -13.12 -6.53
CA VAL A 244 7.84 -14.38 -7.14
C VAL A 244 7.85 -15.43 -6.05
N SER A 245 7.10 -16.51 -6.23
CA SER A 245 6.96 -17.61 -5.27
C SER A 245 7.58 -18.88 -5.84
N PHE A 246 8.51 -19.48 -5.11
CA PHE A 246 9.05 -20.82 -5.38
C PHE A 246 8.35 -21.82 -4.47
N ASN A 247 7.68 -22.79 -5.06
CA ASN A 247 6.84 -23.75 -4.36
C ASN A 247 7.45 -25.15 -4.37
N ILE A 248 7.32 -25.83 -3.23
CA ILE A 248 7.47 -27.28 -3.14
C ILE A 248 6.29 -27.85 -2.36
N ALA A 249 5.72 -28.94 -2.84
CA ALA A 249 4.64 -29.62 -2.17
C ALA A 249 4.70 -31.14 -2.36
N THR A 250 3.99 -31.86 -1.51
CA THR A 250 3.91 -33.31 -1.57
C THR A 250 2.53 -33.79 -1.10
N SER A 251 2.24 -35.06 -1.38
CA SER A 251 1.02 -35.73 -0.95
C SER A 251 1.34 -37.00 -0.18
N TYR A 252 0.64 -37.20 0.92
CA TYR A 252 0.63 -38.40 1.72
C TYR A 252 -0.71 -39.12 1.50
N LYS A 253 -0.62 -40.31 0.88
CA LYS A 253 -1.72 -41.22 0.55
C LYS A 253 -2.86 -40.57 -0.26
N ASP A 254 -2.57 -39.48 -0.98
CA ASP A 254 -3.57 -38.63 -1.64
C ASP A 254 -4.72 -38.19 -0.71
N ARG A 255 -4.43 -38.07 0.58
CA ARG A 255 -5.37 -37.65 1.62
C ARG A 255 -4.93 -36.40 2.33
N ILE A 256 -3.62 -36.24 2.52
CA ILE A 256 -3.04 -35.08 3.18
C ILE A 256 -1.98 -34.52 2.26
N TYR A 257 -2.06 -33.22 2.00
CA TYR A 257 -1.15 -32.49 1.15
C TYR A 257 -0.44 -31.46 2.00
N PHE A 258 0.86 -31.30 1.78
CA PHE A 258 1.69 -30.31 2.45
C PHE A 258 2.42 -29.50 1.40
N GLY A 259 2.67 -28.22 1.68
CA GLY A 259 3.47 -27.39 0.82
C GLY A 259 4.12 -26.23 1.56
N ALA A 260 5.15 -25.70 0.93
CA ALA A 260 5.88 -24.52 1.38
C ALA A 260 6.21 -23.62 0.19
N ASN A 261 6.19 -22.30 0.43
CA ASN A 261 6.71 -21.31 -0.52
C ASN A 261 7.82 -20.49 0.12
N LEU A 262 8.80 -20.13 -0.71
CA LEU A 262 9.70 -18.99 -0.47
C LEU A 262 9.35 -17.90 -1.46
N ASN A 263 9.18 -16.67 -0.96
CA ASN A 263 8.67 -15.56 -1.75
C ASN A 263 9.64 -14.39 -1.74
N VAL A 264 9.92 -13.87 -2.93
CA VAL A 264 10.63 -12.61 -3.14
C VAL A 264 9.61 -11.57 -3.59
N HIS A 265 9.64 -10.41 -2.96
CA HIS A 265 8.79 -9.27 -3.30
C HIS A 265 9.63 -8.15 -3.89
N VAL A 266 9.07 -7.43 -4.86
CA VAL A 266 9.68 -6.25 -5.49
C VAL A 266 8.64 -5.13 -5.46
N LEU A 267 9.00 -4.01 -4.85
CA LEU A 267 8.17 -2.82 -4.71
C LEU A 267 8.77 -1.67 -5.50
N ASP A 268 7.95 -1.03 -6.32
CA ASP A 268 8.22 0.25 -6.98
C ASP A 268 6.95 1.10 -6.86
N TYR A 269 7.05 2.26 -6.22
CA TYR A 269 5.91 3.13 -5.97
C TYR A 269 6.29 4.59 -6.12
N ARG A 270 5.53 5.32 -6.94
CA ARG A 270 5.68 6.76 -7.11
C ARG A 270 4.37 7.44 -6.79
N ARG A 271 4.44 8.54 -6.03
CA ARG A 271 3.31 9.41 -5.72
C ARG A 271 3.69 10.85 -6.00
N SER A 272 2.85 11.55 -6.74
CA SER A 272 2.88 13.00 -6.87
C SER A 272 1.60 13.56 -6.26
N THR A 273 1.73 14.60 -5.45
CA THR A 273 0.60 15.34 -4.88
C THR A 273 0.78 16.82 -5.18
N SER A 274 -0.32 17.48 -5.52
CA SER A 274 -0.39 18.93 -5.66
C SER A 274 -1.62 19.40 -4.92
N PHE A 275 -1.40 20.10 -3.81
CA PHE A 275 -2.44 20.71 -3.01
C PHE A 275 -2.47 22.21 -3.30
N PHE A 276 -3.61 22.71 -3.74
CA PHE A 276 -3.85 24.13 -3.98
C PHE A 276 -4.87 24.65 -2.97
N GLU A 277 -4.60 25.84 -2.45
CA GLU A 277 -5.54 26.59 -1.62
C GLU A 277 -5.61 28.04 -2.11
N SER A 278 -6.81 28.61 -2.11
CA SER A 278 -7.03 30.03 -2.33
C SER A 278 -8.16 30.56 -1.46
N ASN A 279 -8.15 31.86 -1.21
CA ASN A 279 -9.21 32.53 -0.49
C ASN A 279 -9.47 33.94 -1.03
N ILE A 280 -10.64 34.46 -0.68
CA ILE A 280 -11.07 35.83 -1.01
C ILE A 280 -11.32 36.64 0.28
N ASN A 281 -10.64 36.28 1.37
CA ASN A 281 -10.81 36.98 2.65
C ASN A 281 -10.30 38.43 2.51
N PRO A 282 -10.86 39.40 3.26
CA PRO A 282 -10.44 40.78 3.16
C PRO A 282 -8.95 40.96 3.43
N LEU A 283 -8.27 41.70 2.55
CA LEU A 283 -6.87 42.09 2.75
C LEU A 283 -6.72 42.90 4.04
N THR A 284 -5.53 42.85 4.65
CA THR A 284 -5.18 43.64 5.83
C THR A 284 -4.07 44.63 5.52
N ALA A 285 -3.70 45.46 6.50
CA ALA A 285 -2.57 46.38 6.35
C ALA A 285 -1.22 45.64 6.18
N THR A 286 -1.15 44.38 6.60
CA THR A 286 0.00 43.49 6.40
C THR A 286 -0.27 42.51 5.26
N GLU A 287 0.80 42.00 4.64
CA GLU A 287 0.69 40.98 3.59
C GLU A 287 0.02 39.71 4.14
N THR A 288 -1.02 39.26 3.46
CA THR A 288 -1.75 38.02 3.77
C THR A 288 -1.77 37.10 2.56
N ILE A 289 -1.74 35.79 2.79
CA ILE A 289 -1.77 34.78 1.72
C ILE A 289 -3.13 34.79 1.01
N SER A 290 -3.12 34.95 -0.32
CA SER A 290 -4.30 34.79 -1.18
C SER A 290 -4.36 33.39 -1.79
N ARG A 291 -3.19 32.80 -2.10
CA ARG A 291 -3.04 31.48 -2.71
C ARG A 291 -1.81 30.75 -2.20
N ALA A 292 -1.90 29.43 -2.08
CA ALA A 292 -0.77 28.52 -1.89
C ALA A 292 -0.88 27.30 -2.80
N THR A 293 0.24 26.81 -3.31
CA THR A 293 0.35 25.52 -4.00
C THR A 293 1.52 24.74 -3.42
N PHE A 294 1.24 23.60 -2.80
CA PHE A 294 2.22 22.72 -2.19
C PHE A 294 2.32 21.41 -2.97
N ASN A 295 3.48 21.17 -3.58
CA ASN A 295 3.72 19.97 -4.37
C ASN A 295 4.68 19.04 -3.63
N ASN A 296 4.36 17.75 -3.63
CA ASN A 296 5.21 16.70 -3.07
C ASN A 296 5.34 15.54 -4.06
N ASN A 297 6.56 15.08 -4.25
CA ASN A 297 6.84 13.83 -4.94
C ASN A 297 7.52 12.86 -3.97
N LEU A 298 7.07 11.61 -3.97
CA LEU A 298 7.63 10.49 -3.23
C LEU A 298 7.94 9.36 -4.21
N TYR A 299 9.12 8.78 -4.10
CA TYR A 299 9.49 7.53 -4.76
C TYR A 299 9.98 6.55 -3.72
N THR A 300 9.24 5.46 -3.54
CA THR A 300 9.58 4.34 -2.65
C THR A 300 9.90 3.13 -3.50
N TYR A 301 11.05 2.51 -3.27
CA TYR A 301 11.42 1.27 -3.94
C TYR A 301 12.15 0.33 -2.99
N GLY A 302 12.10 -0.97 -3.30
CA GLY A 302 12.77 -1.95 -2.46
C GLY A 302 12.39 -3.38 -2.77
N ASN A 303 12.95 -4.28 -1.97
CA ASN A 303 12.70 -5.72 -2.08
C ASN A 303 12.23 -6.26 -0.74
N GLY A 304 11.56 -7.41 -0.76
CA GLY A 304 11.14 -8.06 0.46
C GLY A 304 11.17 -9.58 0.39
N PHE A 305 11.11 -10.20 1.56
CA PHE A 305 11.09 -11.64 1.71
C PHE A 305 9.93 -12.08 2.60
N SER A 306 9.31 -13.21 2.25
CA SER A 306 8.35 -13.91 3.10
C SER A 306 8.37 -15.42 2.79
N PHE A 307 7.76 -16.22 3.65
CA PHE A 307 7.53 -17.63 3.40
C PHE A 307 6.08 -18.01 3.74
N GLN A 308 5.63 -19.11 3.16
CA GLN A 308 4.30 -19.65 3.43
C GLN A 308 4.37 -21.14 3.71
N LEU A 309 3.49 -21.63 4.57
CA LEU A 309 3.29 -23.04 4.86
C LEU A 309 1.81 -23.38 4.65
N GLY A 310 1.55 -24.55 4.09
CA GLY A 310 0.20 -24.96 3.72
C GLY A 310 -0.05 -26.43 3.97
N ALA A 311 -1.30 -26.75 4.33
CA ALA A 311 -1.81 -28.11 4.39
C ALA A 311 -3.23 -28.17 3.81
N ILE A 312 -3.55 -29.28 3.15
CA ILE A 312 -4.91 -29.61 2.70
C ILE A 312 -5.20 -31.05 3.09
N ALA A 313 -6.34 -31.28 3.73
CA ALA A 313 -6.84 -32.60 4.08
C ALA A 313 -8.10 -32.93 3.26
N LYS A 314 -8.06 -34.03 2.52
CA LYS A 314 -9.19 -34.60 1.80
C LYS A 314 -9.94 -35.57 2.72
N VAL A 315 -10.79 -34.99 3.57
CA VAL A 315 -11.60 -35.70 4.60
C VAL A 315 -12.49 -36.76 3.97
N THR A 316 -13.14 -36.44 2.86
CA THR A 316 -13.87 -37.39 2.01
C THR A 316 -13.47 -37.18 0.55
N GLU A 317 -14.00 -37.98 -0.37
CA GLU A 317 -13.77 -37.73 -1.81
C GLU A 317 -14.26 -36.35 -2.26
N ALA A 318 -15.33 -35.84 -1.65
CA ALA A 318 -15.95 -34.56 -1.97
C ALA A 318 -15.46 -33.43 -1.07
N PHE A 319 -15.17 -33.68 0.20
CA PHE A 319 -14.93 -32.63 1.20
C PHE A 319 -13.44 -32.45 1.51
N ARG A 320 -12.98 -31.21 1.47
CA ARG A 320 -11.60 -30.80 1.74
C ARG A 320 -11.56 -29.68 2.76
N LEU A 321 -10.56 -29.74 3.63
CA LEU A 321 -10.20 -28.67 4.56
C LEU A 321 -8.78 -28.20 4.23
N GLY A 322 -8.54 -26.90 4.37
CA GLY A 322 -7.24 -26.27 4.16
C GLY A 322 -6.85 -25.38 5.32
N LEU A 323 -5.55 -25.33 5.60
CA LEU A 323 -4.94 -24.39 6.53
C LEU A 323 -3.68 -23.84 5.86
N ALA A 324 -3.52 -22.52 5.85
CA ALA A 324 -2.32 -21.88 5.35
C ALA A 324 -1.88 -20.76 6.30
N TYR A 325 -0.57 -20.60 6.42
CA TYR A 325 0.06 -19.51 7.15
C TYR A 325 1.07 -18.82 6.23
N GLU A 326 0.94 -17.51 6.13
CA GLU A 326 1.90 -16.61 5.48
C GLU A 326 2.60 -15.80 6.56
N SER A 327 3.93 -15.82 6.53
CA SER A 327 4.75 -15.02 7.43
C SER A 327 4.51 -13.53 7.21
N ASN A 328 5.01 -12.70 8.12
CA ASN A 328 5.27 -11.30 7.81
C ASN A 328 6.11 -11.20 6.51
N THR A 329 5.90 -10.14 5.74
CA THR A 329 6.87 -9.73 4.72
C THR A 329 7.80 -8.71 5.35
N TRP A 330 9.10 -8.93 5.21
CA TRP A 330 10.12 -7.96 5.59
C TRP A 330 10.61 -7.29 4.32
N TYR A 331 10.23 -6.02 4.13
CA TYR A 331 10.69 -5.18 3.05
C TYR A 331 11.86 -4.32 3.51
N ASP A 332 12.91 -4.25 2.73
CA ASP A 332 13.95 -3.22 2.86
C ASP A 332 13.66 -2.15 1.79
N LEU A 333 13.30 -0.95 2.26
CA LEU A 333 12.76 0.14 1.45
C LEU A 333 13.67 1.36 1.48
N TYR A 334 13.64 2.09 0.37
CA TYR A 334 14.33 3.34 0.15
C TYR A 334 13.31 4.37 -0.27
N ASP A 335 13.38 5.58 0.32
CA ASP A 335 12.51 6.69 -0.03
C ASP A 335 13.32 7.86 -0.58
N GLU A 336 12.81 8.45 -1.66
CA GLU A 336 13.25 9.72 -2.21
C GLU A 336 12.09 10.70 -2.19
N THR A 337 12.33 11.94 -1.76
CA THR A 337 11.30 12.99 -1.77
C THR A 337 11.79 14.28 -2.40
N SER A 338 10.89 14.99 -3.06
CA SER A 338 11.10 16.39 -3.46
C SER A 338 9.83 17.19 -3.23
N GLN A 339 10.00 18.44 -2.81
CA GLN A 339 8.88 19.30 -2.43
C GLN A 339 9.08 20.72 -2.97
N SER A 340 7.98 21.43 -3.23
CA SER A 340 8.00 22.85 -3.57
C SER A 340 6.75 23.53 -3.05
N LEU A 341 6.87 24.81 -2.70
CA LEU A 341 5.78 25.63 -2.22
C LEU A 341 5.76 26.97 -2.95
N PHE A 342 4.64 27.28 -3.58
CA PHE A 342 4.40 28.55 -4.27
C PHE A 342 3.29 29.30 -3.55
N THR A 343 3.45 30.61 -3.37
CA THR A 343 2.46 31.43 -2.68
C THR A 343 2.31 32.79 -3.30
N ASP A 344 1.08 33.29 -3.26
CA ASP A 344 0.72 34.64 -3.64
C ASP A 344 0.26 35.37 -2.36
N ARG A 345 0.73 36.60 -2.17
CA ARG A 345 0.40 37.41 -0.99
C ARG A 345 0.15 38.86 -1.36
N GLN A 346 -0.76 39.50 -0.64
CA GLN A 346 -1.11 40.89 -0.89
C GLN A 346 -1.48 41.62 0.41
N ALA A 347 -1.15 42.92 0.47
CA ALA A 347 -1.62 43.84 1.50
C ALA A 347 -2.56 44.89 0.88
N ILE A 348 -3.38 45.55 1.71
CA ILE A 348 -4.27 46.63 1.26
C ILE A 348 -3.48 47.68 0.46
N ASN A 349 -3.98 48.01 -0.73
CA ASN A 349 -3.41 49.03 -1.62
C ASN A 349 -1.95 48.78 -2.05
N GLN A 350 -1.46 47.54 -1.95
CA GLN A 350 -0.13 47.13 -2.43
C GLN A 350 -0.24 46.13 -3.59
N PRO A 351 0.75 46.08 -4.48
CA PRO A 351 0.80 45.04 -5.51
C PRO A 351 0.94 43.64 -4.88
N GLU A 352 0.47 42.64 -5.60
CA GLU A 352 0.67 41.23 -5.24
C GLU A 352 2.16 40.87 -5.29
N GLN A 353 2.59 40.05 -4.33
CA GLN A 353 3.94 39.51 -4.24
C GLN A 353 3.89 37.99 -4.27
N TYR A 354 4.97 37.41 -4.79
CA TYR A 354 5.10 35.97 -4.96
C TYR A 354 6.25 35.45 -4.09
N ALA A 355 6.12 34.22 -3.61
CA ALA A 355 7.25 33.46 -3.08
C ALA A 355 7.25 32.05 -3.69
N ASP A 356 8.30 31.78 -4.46
CA ASP A 356 8.52 30.55 -5.21
C ASP A 356 9.59 29.72 -4.51
N VAL A 357 9.20 28.99 -3.47
CA VAL A 357 10.12 28.11 -2.73
C VAL A 357 10.21 26.77 -3.43
N ALA A 358 11.07 26.71 -4.45
CA ALA A 358 11.43 25.49 -5.17
C ALA A 358 12.91 25.17 -4.91
N PRO A 359 13.23 24.35 -3.89
CA PRO A 359 14.62 24.04 -3.55
C PRO A 359 15.38 23.25 -4.63
N ASP A 360 14.67 22.53 -5.51
CA ASP A 360 15.23 21.59 -6.48
C ASP A 360 16.16 20.53 -5.84
N VAL A 361 15.80 20.08 -4.64
CA VAL A 361 16.52 19.06 -3.87
C VAL A 361 15.69 17.78 -3.83
N VAL A 362 16.35 16.66 -4.17
CA VAL A 362 15.85 15.31 -3.89
C VAL A 362 16.48 14.86 -2.58
N ASN A 363 15.68 14.71 -1.54
CA ASN A 363 16.09 14.09 -0.29
C ASN A 363 16.14 12.58 -0.52
N ILE A 364 17.27 11.94 -0.23
CA ILE A 364 17.44 10.49 -0.26
C ILE A 364 17.56 10.03 1.19
N TYR A 365 16.60 9.23 1.65
CA TYR A 365 16.60 8.74 3.02
C TYR A 365 17.40 7.45 3.18
N GLU A 366 17.87 7.20 4.41
CA GLU A 366 18.48 5.92 4.75
C GLU A 366 17.48 4.77 4.60
N PRO A 367 17.95 3.57 4.21
CA PRO A 367 17.08 2.41 4.10
C PRO A 367 16.48 2.03 5.44
N TYR A 368 15.23 1.58 5.40
CA TYR A 368 14.52 1.08 6.57
C TYR A 368 13.80 -0.22 6.26
N THR A 369 13.50 -0.99 7.30
CA THR A 369 12.73 -2.23 7.14
C THR A 369 11.28 -2.01 7.53
N LEU A 370 10.35 -2.27 6.61
CA LEU A 370 8.92 -2.40 6.91
C LEU A 370 8.55 -3.87 7.07
N GLN A 371 8.09 -4.24 8.26
CA GLN A 371 7.51 -5.54 8.53
C GLN A 371 5.98 -5.47 8.40
N THR A 372 5.42 -6.08 7.36
CA THR A 372 3.95 -6.23 7.21
C THR A 372 3.41 -7.32 8.13
N PRO A 373 2.09 -7.44 8.34
CA PRO A 373 1.54 -8.46 9.22
C PRO A 373 1.39 -9.81 8.52
N GLY A 374 1.60 -10.90 9.26
CA GLY A 374 1.33 -12.26 8.78
C GLY A 374 -0.17 -12.53 8.58
N LYS A 375 -0.50 -13.59 7.84
CA LYS A 375 -1.87 -13.96 7.46
C LYS A 375 -2.11 -15.44 7.69
N THR A 376 -3.18 -15.79 8.40
CA THR A 376 -3.63 -17.18 8.56
C THR A 376 -4.93 -17.37 7.80
N THR A 377 -5.04 -18.46 7.02
CA THR A 377 -6.23 -18.76 6.21
C THR A 377 -6.77 -20.14 6.54
N PHE A 378 -8.06 -20.21 6.84
CA PHE A 378 -8.84 -21.43 6.99
C PHE A 378 -9.72 -21.62 5.77
N SER A 379 -9.80 -22.84 5.27
CA SER A 379 -10.49 -23.12 4.02
C SER A 379 -11.33 -24.37 4.10
N ALA A 380 -12.48 -24.35 3.44
CA ALA A 380 -13.31 -25.53 3.23
C ALA A 380 -13.81 -25.56 1.78
N ALA A 381 -13.80 -26.73 1.16
CA ALA A 381 -14.32 -26.92 -0.18
C ALA A 381 -15.12 -28.22 -0.30
N TYR A 382 -16.22 -28.16 -1.03
CA TYR A 382 -17.03 -29.31 -1.41
C TYR A 382 -17.01 -29.48 -2.93
N VAL A 383 -16.55 -30.63 -3.41
CA VAL A 383 -16.35 -30.96 -4.82
C VAL A 383 -17.42 -31.94 -5.27
N PHE A 384 -18.26 -31.54 -6.21
CA PHE A 384 -19.34 -32.34 -6.80
C PHE A 384 -18.80 -33.21 -7.95
N GLY A 385 -17.84 -34.10 -7.64
CA GLY A 385 -17.20 -34.96 -8.64
C GLY A 385 -16.59 -34.16 -9.79
N LYS A 386 -17.07 -34.38 -11.02
CA LYS A 386 -16.62 -33.66 -12.22
C LYS A 386 -17.51 -32.46 -12.58
N SER A 387 -18.61 -32.26 -11.86
CA SER A 387 -19.67 -31.30 -12.22
C SER A 387 -19.44 -29.90 -11.65
N GLY A 388 -18.67 -29.75 -10.58
CA GLY A 388 -18.45 -28.43 -9.97
C GLY A 388 -17.90 -28.47 -8.55
N LEU A 389 -17.86 -27.31 -7.91
CA LEU A 389 -17.44 -27.14 -6.52
C LEU A 389 -18.01 -25.87 -5.89
N ILE A 390 -18.00 -25.83 -4.55
CA ILE A 390 -18.19 -24.64 -3.73
C ILE A 390 -17.02 -24.57 -2.75
N SER A 391 -16.51 -23.36 -2.50
CA SER A 391 -15.34 -23.11 -1.66
C SER A 391 -15.54 -21.87 -0.81
N VAL A 392 -15.03 -21.92 0.40
CA VAL A 392 -15.02 -20.81 1.37
C VAL A 392 -13.64 -20.70 1.99
N ASP A 393 -13.07 -19.51 1.96
CA ASP A 393 -11.85 -19.15 2.69
C ASP A 393 -12.17 -18.05 3.69
N TYR A 394 -11.67 -18.19 4.92
CA TYR A 394 -11.67 -17.14 5.94
C TYR A 394 -10.23 -16.87 6.38
N SER A 395 -9.76 -15.64 6.16
CA SER A 395 -8.40 -15.23 6.49
C SER A 395 -8.40 -14.18 7.59
N ILE A 396 -7.38 -14.22 8.46
CA ILE A 396 -7.19 -13.28 9.56
C ILE A 396 -5.83 -12.62 9.41
N LYS A 397 -5.79 -11.28 9.54
CA LYS A 397 -4.58 -10.46 9.46
C LYS A 397 -4.63 -9.36 10.52
N ASP A 398 -3.58 -9.23 11.33
CA ASP A 398 -3.51 -8.22 12.39
C ASP A 398 -2.68 -7.01 11.97
N TYR A 399 -3.32 -5.96 11.47
CA TYR A 399 -2.62 -4.78 10.97
C TYR A 399 -1.85 -4.01 12.05
N GLY A 400 -2.24 -4.14 13.32
CA GLY A 400 -1.53 -3.54 14.47
C GLY A 400 -0.13 -4.11 14.69
N ASN A 401 0.20 -5.27 14.10
CA ASN A 401 1.53 -5.89 14.16
C ASN A 401 2.50 -5.41 13.07
N THR A 402 2.08 -4.46 12.22
CA THR A 402 2.95 -3.82 11.23
C THR A 402 3.98 -2.96 11.95
N LYS A 403 5.25 -3.00 11.52
CA LYS A 403 6.33 -2.26 12.20
C LYS A 403 7.36 -1.71 11.24
N TYR A 404 7.70 -0.44 11.40
CA TYR A 404 8.95 0.14 10.91
C TYR A 404 10.11 -0.23 11.82
N LYS A 405 11.27 -0.50 11.24
CA LYS A 405 12.51 -0.85 11.95
C LYS A 405 13.66 0.04 11.47
N PRO A 406 14.61 0.38 12.37
CA PRO A 406 14.77 -0.20 13.70
C PRO A 406 13.83 0.44 14.75
N THR A 407 13.20 -0.38 15.60
CA THR A 407 12.13 0.07 16.52
C THR A 407 12.63 0.96 17.67
N ASN A 408 13.95 1.02 17.87
CA ASN A 408 14.56 1.91 18.84
C ASN A 408 14.69 3.35 18.31
N ASP A 409 14.63 3.57 16.99
CA ASP A 409 14.61 4.92 16.42
C ASP A 409 13.37 5.69 16.93
N PRO A 410 13.53 6.92 17.46
CA PRO A 410 12.42 7.69 17.99
C PRO A 410 11.29 7.97 16.99
N GLY A 411 11.62 8.26 15.72
CA GLY A 411 10.65 8.52 14.66
C GLY A 411 9.82 7.28 14.35
N PHE A 412 10.47 6.16 14.08
CA PHE A 412 9.79 4.89 13.86
C PHE A 412 8.98 4.42 15.05
N ARG A 413 9.46 4.66 16.28
CA ARG A 413 8.70 4.34 17.49
C ARG A 413 7.40 5.14 17.57
N GLY A 414 7.42 6.42 17.20
CA GLY A 414 6.24 7.27 17.10
C GLY A 414 5.20 6.70 16.14
N VAL A 415 5.61 6.40 14.91
CA VAL A 415 4.73 5.84 13.87
C VAL A 415 4.23 4.44 14.26
N ASN A 416 5.08 3.59 14.83
CA ASN A 416 4.67 2.26 15.33
C ASN A 416 3.62 2.34 16.45
N ASN A 417 3.70 3.35 17.32
CA ASN A 417 2.67 3.60 18.32
C ASN A 417 1.36 4.04 17.65
N GLN A 418 1.41 4.91 16.64
CA GLN A 418 0.22 5.28 15.85
C GLN A 418 -0.40 4.06 15.15
N ILE A 419 0.41 3.19 14.52
CA ILE A 419 -0.03 1.93 13.92
C ILE A 419 -0.82 1.11 14.95
N SER A 420 -0.24 0.81 16.11
CA SER A 420 -0.91 -0.02 17.13
C SER A 420 -2.17 0.64 17.72
N ASN A 421 -2.20 1.97 17.76
CA ASN A 421 -3.34 2.74 18.24
C ASN A 421 -4.48 2.84 17.21
N GLN A 422 -4.18 2.96 15.93
CA GLN A 422 -5.16 3.22 14.87
C GLN A 422 -5.62 1.95 14.15
N LEU A 423 -4.77 0.93 14.04
CA LEU A 423 -5.03 -0.27 13.24
C LEU A 423 -5.54 -1.44 14.08
N THR A 424 -6.24 -2.37 13.43
CA THR A 424 -6.89 -3.50 14.09
C THR A 424 -6.71 -4.81 13.33
N SER A 425 -7.09 -5.90 13.98
CA SER A 425 -7.23 -7.19 13.33
C SER A 425 -8.45 -7.22 12.41
N ASN A 426 -8.25 -7.76 11.21
CA ASN A 426 -9.23 -7.84 10.15
C ASN A 426 -9.49 -9.30 9.72
N GLY A 427 -10.74 -9.59 9.38
CA GLY A 427 -11.18 -10.83 8.75
C GLY A 427 -11.56 -10.62 7.27
N GLU A 428 -11.10 -11.52 6.42
CA GLU A 428 -11.46 -11.59 5.00
C GLU A 428 -12.22 -12.88 4.72
N LEU A 429 -13.45 -12.76 4.21
CA LEU A 429 -14.28 -13.87 3.77
C LEU A 429 -14.31 -13.91 2.24
N ARG A 430 -13.98 -15.07 1.66
CA ARG A 430 -14.09 -15.33 0.23
C ARG A 430 -14.95 -16.56 -0.01
N VAL A 431 -15.93 -16.45 -0.89
CA VAL A 431 -16.83 -17.55 -1.29
C VAL A 431 -16.79 -17.67 -2.80
N GLY A 432 -16.67 -18.89 -3.30
CA GLY A 432 -16.59 -19.14 -4.74
C GLY A 432 -17.30 -20.43 -5.14
N ALA A 433 -17.86 -20.45 -6.34
CA ALA A 433 -18.48 -21.62 -6.93
C ALA A 433 -18.08 -21.80 -8.40
N GLU A 434 -17.97 -23.06 -8.82
CA GLU A 434 -17.69 -23.46 -10.21
C GLU A 434 -18.70 -24.54 -10.61
N TYR A 435 -19.27 -24.42 -11.81
CA TYR A 435 -20.16 -25.40 -12.42
C TYR A 435 -19.70 -25.72 -13.85
N LYS A 436 -19.64 -27.00 -14.20
CA LYS A 436 -19.11 -27.48 -15.48
C LYS A 436 -20.20 -28.08 -16.35
N ILE A 437 -20.26 -27.60 -17.59
CA ILE A 437 -21.12 -28.07 -18.67
C ILE A 437 -20.21 -28.59 -19.79
N LYS A 438 -19.87 -29.88 -19.74
CA LYS A 438 -18.87 -30.51 -20.62
C LYS A 438 -17.54 -29.73 -20.58
N GLN A 439 -17.12 -29.10 -21.68
CA GLN A 439 -15.89 -28.30 -21.79
C GLN A 439 -16.01 -26.88 -21.22
N LEU A 440 -17.24 -26.37 -21.06
CA LEU A 440 -17.51 -25.05 -20.53
C LEU A 440 -17.56 -25.07 -19.00
N SER A 441 -16.94 -24.10 -18.35
CA SER A 441 -17.04 -23.88 -16.91
C SER A 441 -17.61 -22.49 -16.65
N LEU A 442 -18.59 -22.39 -15.76
CA LEU A 442 -19.17 -21.14 -15.26
C LEU A 442 -18.75 -20.95 -13.81
N ARG A 443 -18.39 -19.72 -13.44
CA ARG A 443 -17.84 -19.41 -12.12
C ARG A 443 -18.39 -18.10 -11.58
N GLY A 444 -18.54 -18.05 -10.27
CA GLY A 444 -18.94 -16.86 -9.55
C GLY A 444 -18.29 -16.81 -8.16
N GLY A 445 -18.12 -15.61 -7.63
CA GLY A 445 -17.52 -15.42 -6.33
C GLY A 445 -17.88 -14.09 -5.67
N TYR A 446 -17.68 -14.07 -4.36
CA TYR A 446 -17.86 -12.92 -3.50
C TYR A 446 -16.68 -12.81 -2.53
N ARG A 447 -16.23 -11.59 -2.27
CA ARG A 447 -15.25 -11.26 -1.23
C ARG A 447 -15.75 -10.11 -0.38
N PHE A 448 -15.62 -10.28 0.93
CA PHE A 448 -15.73 -9.23 1.93
C PHE A 448 -14.42 -9.15 2.72
N GLU A 449 -13.89 -7.96 2.91
CA GLU A 449 -12.73 -7.70 3.77
C GLU A 449 -13.05 -6.49 4.64
N GLY A 450 -12.95 -6.64 5.96
CA GLY A 450 -13.22 -5.55 6.89
C GLY A 450 -12.19 -4.42 6.81
N SER A 451 -12.45 -3.33 7.51
CA SER A 451 -11.49 -2.24 7.67
C SER A 451 -10.21 -2.66 8.40
N PRO A 452 -9.02 -2.21 7.96
CA PRO A 452 -7.79 -2.33 8.73
C PRO A 452 -7.68 -1.28 9.86
N TYR A 453 -8.54 -0.25 9.89
CA TYR A 453 -8.55 0.82 10.89
C TYR A 453 -9.65 0.61 11.93
N LYS A 454 -9.38 0.95 13.19
CA LYS A 454 -10.36 0.88 14.29
C LYS A 454 -11.57 1.80 14.07
N ASN A 455 -11.40 2.91 13.35
CA ASN A 455 -12.49 3.85 13.07
C ASN A 455 -13.44 3.38 11.96
N GLY A 456 -13.05 2.41 11.13
CA GLY A 456 -13.84 1.92 10.01
C GLY A 456 -14.05 2.91 8.85
N THR A 457 -13.45 4.12 8.89
CA THR A 457 -13.72 5.21 7.94
C THR A 457 -12.50 5.66 7.15
N THR A 458 -11.30 5.67 7.74
CA THR A 458 -10.07 6.06 7.01
C THR A 458 -9.87 5.16 5.80
N ILE A 459 -9.99 3.85 6.00
CA ILE A 459 -10.24 2.87 4.95
C ILE A 459 -11.39 1.99 5.43
N GLY A 460 -12.50 1.99 4.72
CA GLY A 460 -13.67 1.19 5.06
C GLY A 460 -13.59 -0.25 4.56
N ASP A 461 -14.70 -0.95 4.77
CA ASP A 461 -14.89 -2.32 4.29
C ASP A 461 -14.82 -2.39 2.76
N LEU A 462 -14.36 -3.53 2.27
CA LEU A 462 -14.29 -3.85 0.85
C LEU A 462 -15.31 -4.92 0.51
N ASN A 463 -16.04 -4.66 -0.57
CA ASN A 463 -16.95 -5.61 -1.19
C ASN A 463 -16.49 -5.89 -2.61
N SER A 464 -16.46 -7.16 -3.00
CA SER A 464 -16.08 -7.57 -4.34
C SER A 464 -16.94 -8.71 -4.86
N TYR A 465 -17.29 -8.62 -6.13
CA TYR A 465 -18.10 -9.58 -6.86
C TYR A 465 -17.35 -9.99 -8.11
N SER A 466 -17.34 -11.28 -8.41
CA SER A 466 -16.63 -11.81 -9.55
C SER A 466 -17.46 -12.84 -10.30
N GLY A 467 -17.23 -12.91 -11.61
CA GLY A 467 -17.80 -13.91 -12.48
C GLY A 467 -16.85 -14.25 -13.61
N GLY A 468 -16.98 -15.44 -14.17
CA GLY A 468 -16.12 -15.82 -15.28
C GLY A 468 -16.54 -17.13 -15.94
N LEU A 469 -15.93 -17.36 -17.09
CA LEU A 469 -16.14 -18.54 -17.90
C LEU A 469 -14.80 -19.12 -18.34
N GLY A 470 -14.77 -20.43 -18.52
CA GLY A 470 -13.59 -21.16 -18.96
C GLY A 470 -13.96 -22.18 -20.02
N TYR A 471 -13.11 -22.32 -21.03
CA TYR A 471 -13.27 -23.34 -22.05
C TYR A 471 -12.04 -24.24 -22.12
N ASN A 472 -12.27 -25.55 -22.09
CA ASN A 472 -11.22 -26.56 -22.15
C ASN A 472 -11.12 -27.19 -23.54
N PHE A 473 -10.01 -26.94 -24.25
CA PHE A 473 -9.69 -27.52 -25.56
C PHE A 473 -8.87 -28.83 -25.44
N GLY A 474 -8.70 -29.36 -24.23
CA GLY A 474 -7.84 -30.52 -23.97
C GLY A 474 -6.49 -30.05 -23.44
N ALA A 475 -5.50 -29.93 -24.33
CA ALA A 475 -4.15 -29.49 -23.98
C ALA A 475 -4.06 -27.98 -23.63
N THR A 476 -5.09 -27.21 -23.95
CA THR A 476 -5.13 -25.76 -23.71
C THR A 476 -6.45 -25.37 -23.06
N LYS A 477 -6.39 -24.47 -22.08
CA LYS A 477 -7.54 -23.85 -21.43
C LYS A 477 -7.48 -22.34 -21.59
N VAL A 478 -8.63 -21.75 -21.87
CA VAL A 478 -8.80 -20.30 -21.94
C VAL A 478 -9.86 -19.91 -20.94
N ASP A 479 -9.52 -19.01 -20.03
CA ASP A 479 -10.41 -18.51 -18.99
C ASP A 479 -10.52 -16.98 -19.08
N LEU A 480 -11.75 -16.47 -18.98
CA LEU A 480 -12.06 -15.05 -18.94
C LEU A 480 -12.81 -14.76 -17.64
N ALA A 481 -12.42 -13.69 -16.94
CA ALA A 481 -13.08 -13.27 -15.72
C ALA A 481 -13.27 -11.76 -15.66
N TYR A 482 -14.34 -11.37 -14.99
CA TYR A 482 -14.63 -10.01 -14.59
C TYR A 482 -14.75 -9.96 -13.07
N SER A 483 -14.18 -8.93 -12.46
CA SER A 483 -14.38 -8.62 -11.05
C SER A 483 -14.65 -7.14 -10.85
N TYR A 484 -15.60 -6.83 -9.99
CA TYR A 484 -15.91 -5.50 -9.49
C TYR A 484 -15.57 -5.44 -8.00
N LEU A 485 -14.80 -4.44 -7.59
CA LEU A 485 -14.43 -4.18 -6.21
C LEU A 485 -14.81 -2.74 -5.87
N GLU A 486 -15.43 -2.54 -4.70
CA GLU A 486 -15.76 -1.22 -4.17
C GLU A 486 -15.24 -1.08 -2.74
N ARG A 487 -14.63 0.07 -2.45
CA ARG A 487 -14.17 0.44 -1.11
C ARG A 487 -14.34 1.94 -0.91
N LYS A 488 -14.80 2.32 0.30
CA LYS A 488 -14.88 3.72 0.72
C LYS A 488 -13.67 4.08 1.58
N SER A 489 -13.22 5.31 1.52
CA SER A 489 -12.13 5.83 2.34
C SER A 489 -12.34 7.31 2.62
N ASN A 490 -11.75 7.78 3.72
CA ASN A 490 -11.67 9.19 4.05
C ASN A 490 -10.25 9.51 4.54
N PRO A 491 -9.26 9.51 3.61
CA PRO A 491 -7.90 9.87 3.96
C PRO A 491 -7.82 11.41 4.13
N GLY A 492 -7.10 11.86 5.15
CA GLY A 492 -6.69 13.26 5.24
C GLY A 492 -5.75 13.62 4.08
N PHE A 493 -5.73 14.89 3.69
CA PHE A 493 -4.75 15.37 2.72
C PHE A 493 -3.32 15.35 3.26
N PHE A 494 -3.18 15.58 4.57
CA PHE A 494 -1.93 15.45 5.32
C PHE A 494 -2.18 14.63 6.60
N ASP A 495 -1.11 14.18 7.21
CA ASP A 495 -1.09 13.31 8.39
C ASP A 495 -1.14 14.08 9.72
N ILE A 496 -0.73 15.34 9.72
CA ILE A 496 -0.64 16.20 10.90
C ILE A 496 -1.05 17.65 10.62
N GLY A 497 -1.53 18.35 11.64
CA GLY A 497 -2.06 19.72 11.50
C GLY A 497 -3.35 19.72 10.69
N PHE A 498 -3.24 19.99 9.38
CA PHE A 498 -4.35 19.99 8.44
C PHE A 498 -4.70 18.57 7.98
N THR A 499 -5.57 17.89 8.72
CA THR A 499 -5.92 16.46 8.48
C THR A 499 -7.26 16.24 7.78
N ASP A 500 -7.94 17.32 7.37
CA ASP A 500 -9.18 17.22 6.63
C ASP A 500 -8.97 16.53 5.27
N GLY A 501 -9.99 15.83 4.79
CA GLY A 501 -9.90 15.13 3.54
C GLY A 501 -11.24 14.67 2.96
N PRO A 502 -11.22 14.20 1.70
CA PRO A 502 -12.41 13.85 0.94
C PRO A 502 -12.99 12.50 1.37
N ASN A 503 -14.30 12.34 1.20
CA ASN A 503 -14.90 11.01 1.18
C ASN A 503 -14.76 10.43 -0.23
N ILE A 504 -13.97 9.37 -0.37
CA ILE A 504 -13.69 8.72 -1.65
C ILE A 504 -14.42 7.39 -1.71
N THR A 505 -15.12 7.12 -2.81
CA THR A 505 -15.57 5.78 -3.18
C THR A 505 -14.76 5.31 -4.39
N SER A 506 -13.85 4.38 -4.14
CA SER A 506 -13.01 3.78 -5.18
C SER A 506 -13.67 2.50 -5.71
N LYS A 507 -13.71 2.39 -7.04
CA LYS A 507 -14.31 1.27 -7.77
C LYS A 507 -13.29 0.70 -8.75
N LEU A 508 -12.87 -0.54 -8.55
CA LEU A 508 -11.96 -1.25 -9.43
C LEU A 508 -12.73 -2.27 -10.26
N ASN A 509 -12.74 -2.08 -11.57
CA ASN A 509 -13.22 -3.04 -12.54
C ASN A 509 -12.02 -3.74 -13.14
N ASN A 510 -12.04 -5.06 -13.19
CA ASN A 510 -10.92 -5.80 -13.76
C ASN A 510 -11.41 -6.92 -14.68
N VAL A 511 -10.87 -6.96 -15.90
CA VAL A 511 -11.04 -8.05 -16.86
C VAL A 511 -9.74 -8.82 -16.96
N SER A 512 -9.77 -10.13 -16.73
CA SER A 512 -8.59 -11.01 -16.79
C SER A 512 -8.78 -12.09 -17.83
N LEU A 513 -7.74 -12.33 -18.63
CA LEU A 513 -7.67 -13.43 -19.59
C LEU A 513 -6.49 -14.33 -19.24
N THR A 514 -6.74 -15.62 -19.08
CA THR A 514 -5.71 -16.64 -18.83
C THR A 514 -5.61 -17.60 -20.00
N LEU A 515 -4.38 -17.88 -20.40
CA LEU A 515 -4.02 -18.99 -21.27
C LEU A 515 -3.22 -19.99 -20.45
N LEU A 516 -3.70 -21.23 -20.41
CA LEU A 516 -3.07 -22.31 -19.66
C LEU A 516 -2.84 -23.52 -20.57
N PHE A 517 -1.65 -24.09 -20.48
CA PHE A 517 -1.21 -25.25 -21.23
C PHE A 517 -1.00 -26.42 -20.27
N GLU A 518 -1.58 -27.57 -20.58
CA GLU A 518 -1.27 -28.85 -19.95
C GLU A 518 -0.18 -29.55 -20.77
N LEU A 519 0.89 -29.99 -20.10
CA LEU A 519 2.08 -30.60 -20.70
C LEU A 519 2.16 -32.10 -20.45
#